data_AF-A0A2D4WYK3-F1
#
_entry.id   AF-A0A2D4WYK3-F1
#
_cell.length_a   1.000
_cell.length_b   1.000
_cell.length_c   1.000
_cell.angle_alpha   90.00
_cell.angle_beta   90.00
_cell.angle_gamma   90.00
#
_symmetry.space_group_name_H-M   'P 1'
#
loop_
_entity.id
_entity.type
_entity.pdbx_description
1 polymer ?
#
loop_
_entity_poly.entity_id
_entity_poly.type
_entity_poly.pdbx_seq_one_letter_code
_entity_poly.pdbx_strand_id
1 'polypeptide(L)'
;MKTRFILVLFCVTLFSVSYAQNPSYKNQGPQPIRFNSNTNASLNNAELAKLKEVYGAALKTEILDRPTRVLTIKEILRNRVILREITDPNKQKPCPKLSEIPLFDAFVSTLKRDTVFNPYSFNPLKYDFKYHRPGFQLIRVDNTNYFIIIKPQHYNN
;
A
#
# COMPACT_ATOMS: atom_id res chain seq x y z
N MET A 1 30.23 -54.14 -22.46
CA MET A 1 30.56 -53.64 -21.10
C MET A 1 30.63 -52.10 -20.97
N LYS A 2 30.66 -51.32 -22.06
CA LYS A 2 30.82 -49.85 -21.99
C LYS A 2 29.53 -49.05 -21.72
N THR A 3 28.36 -49.58 -22.07
CA THR A 3 27.06 -48.89 -21.89
C THR A 3 26.50 -48.95 -20.47
N ARG A 4 26.80 -50.02 -19.72
CA ARG A 4 26.35 -50.16 -18.32
C ARG A 4 27.15 -49.27 -17.34
N PHE A 5 28.39 -48.91 -17.68
CA PHE A 5 29.21 -48.01 -16.87
C PHE A 5 28.75 -46.54 -16.96
N ILE A 6 28.24 -46.13 -18.13
CA ILE A 6 27.74 -44.76 -18.37
C ILE A 6 26.42 -44.52 -17.63
N LEU A 7 25.57 -45.54 -17.53
CA LEU A 7 24.27 -45.47 -16.85
C LEU A 7 24.42 -45.33 -15.33
N VAL A 8 25.44 -45.96 -14.74
CA VAL A 8 25.73 -45.83 -13.30
C VAL A 8 26.31 -44.45 -12.98
N LEU A 9 27.11 -43.86 -13.87
CA LEU A 9 27.69 -42.52 -13.67
C LEU A 9 26.61 -41.41 -13.69
N PHE A 10 25.56 -41.57 -14.51
CA PHE A 10 24.46 -40.58 -14.61
C PHE A 10 23.53 -40.60 -13.39
N CYS A 11 23.36 -41.76 -12.74
CA CYS A 11 22.55 -41.87 -11.53
C CYS A 11 23.21 -41.22 -10.31
N VAL A 12 24.55 -41.23 -10.20
CA VAL A 12 25.26 -40.65 -9.05
C VAL A 12 25.24 -39.11 -9.09
N THR A 13 25.20 -38.49 -10.28
CA THR A 13 25.15 -37.02 -10.41
C THR A 13 23.78 -36.40 -10.14
N LEU A 14 22.70 -37.18 -10.16
CA LEU A 14 21.34 -36.68 -9.88
C LEU A 14 21.02 -36.61 -8.38
N PHE A 15 21.79 -37.29 -7.52
CA PHE A 15 21.57 -37.27 -6.06
C PHE A 15 22.36 -36.18 -5.32
N SER A 16 23.27 -35.45 -5.99
CA SER A 16 24.18 -34.51 -5.32
C SER A 16 23.75 -33.04 -5.37
N VAL A 17 22.61 -32.70 -6.00
CA VAL A 17 22.12 -31.32 -6.09
C VAL A 17 20.79 -31.18 -5.35
N SER A 18 20.85 -31.29 -4.03
CA SER A 18 19.74 -30.97 -3.12
C SER A 18 20.23 -30.05 -2.00
N TYR A 19 20.84 -28.92 -2.35
CA TYR A 19 21.13 -27.85 -1.40
C TYR A 19 20.63 -26.53 -1.96
N ALA A 20 19.34 -26.25 -1.77
CA ALA A 20 18.79 -24.90 -1.86
C ALA A 20 17.43 -24.80 -1.15
N GLN A 21 17.39 -25.07 0.15
CA GLN A 21 16.36 -24.46 1.01
C GLN A 21 17.10 -23.71 2.10
N ASN A 22 17.23 -22.39 1.93
CA ASN A 22 17.70 -21.50 2.99
C ASN A 22 16.69 -21.58 4.16
N PRO A 23 17.02 -22.17 5.31
CA PRO A 23 16.10 -22.24 6.46
C PRO A 23 15.86 -20.87 7.10
N SER A 24 16.57 -19.83 6.66
CA SER A 24 16.47 -18.45 7.16
C SER A 24 15.23 -17.69 6.68
N TYR A 25 14.49 -18.18 5.69
CA TYR A 25 13.12 -17.70 5.46
C TYR A 25 12.15 -18.49 6.33
N LYS A 26 12.20 -18.24 7.64
CA LYS A 26 11.06 -18.57 8.49
C LYS A 26 9.87 -17.83 7.90
N ASN A 27 8.88 -18.55 7.37
CA ASN A 27 7.55 -18.03 7.13
C ASN A 27 6.99 -17.58 8.49
N GLN A 28 7.36 -16.37 8.92
CA GLN A 28 6.76 -15.78 10.10
C GLN A 28 5.28 -15.63 9.77
N GLY A 29 4.42 -16.22 10.60
CA GLY A 29 2.98 -16.06 10.46
C GLY A 29 2.60 -14.58 10.37
N PRO A 30 1.41 -14.27 9.83
CA PRO A 30 0.98 -12.89 9.64
C PRO A 30 1.07 -12.13 10.97
N GLN A 31 1.88 -11.08 10.98
CA GLN A 31 2.07 -10.27 12.19
C GLN A 31 0.81 -9.44 12.46
N PRO A 32 0.39 -9.27 13.72
CA PRO A 32 -0.68 -8.35 14.06
C PRO A 32 -0.38 -6.93 13.55
N ILE A 33 -1.42 -6.20 13.17
CA ILE A 33 -1.31 -4.80 12.77
C ILE A 33 -1.20 -3.95 14.05
N ARG A 34 -0.12 -3.18 14.19
CA ARG A 34 0.02 -2.20 15.26
C ARG A 34 -0.42 -0.82 14.78
N PHE A 35 -1.48 -0.29 15.38
CA PHE A 35 -1.98 1.06 15.10
C PHE A 35 -1.31 2.10 16.00
N ASN A 36 -1.15 3.33 15.49
CA ASN A 36 -0.62 4.43 16.31
C ASN A 36 -1.63 4.88 17.37
N SER A 37 -1.13 5.36 18.52
CA SER A 37 -1.97 5.80 19.64
C SER A 37 -2.96 6.90 19.25
N ASN A 38 -2.59 7.78 18.32
CA ASN A 38 -3.47 8.83 17.81
C ASN A 38 -4.70 8.28 17.07
N THR A 39 -4.71 7.01 16.65
CA THR A 39 -5.90 6.38 16.06
C THR A 39 -6.98 6.07 17.08
N ASN A 40 -6.69 6.12 18.39
CA ASN A 40 -7.72 5.91 19.41
C ASN A 40 -8.72 7.07 19.46
N ALA A 41 -8.31 8.28 19.08
CA ALA A 41 -9.20 9.42 18.98
C ALA A 41 -10.27 9.20 17.88
N SER A 42 -11.47 9.74 18.11
CA SER A 42 -12.57 9.72 17.14
C SER A 42 -12.19 10.40 15.81
N LEU A 43 -12.92 10.09 14.74
CA LEU A 43 -12.77 10.78 13.46
C LEU A 43 -13.18 12.25 13.64
N ASN A 44 -12.36 13.17 13.12
CA ASN A 44 -12.70 14.59 13.10
C ASN A 44 -13.56 14.95 11.87
N ASN A 45 -14.10 16.17 11.85
CA ASN A 45 -14.98 16.62 10.76
C ASN A 45 -14.32 16.60 9.38
N ALA A 46 -13.03 16.91 9.27
CA ALA A 46 -12.32 16.89 8.00
C ALA A 46 -12.13 15.45 7.49
N GLU A 47 -11.84 14.51 8.37
CA GLU A 47 -11.73 13.08 8.04
C GLU A 47 -13.09 12.49 7.66
N LEU A 48 -14.16 12.86 8.38
CA LEU A 48 -15.53 12.48 8.03
C LEU A 48 -15.96 13.05 6.68
N ALA A 49 -15.57 14.28 6.34
CA ALA A 49 -15.84 14.87 5.04
C ALA A 49 -15.14 14.08 3.91
N LYS A 50 -13.86 13.74 4.09
CA LYS A 50 -13.09 12.90 3.15
C LYS A 50 -13.72 11.53 2.94
N LEU A 51 -14.20 10.93 4.01
CA LEU A 51 -14.91 9.65 3.99
C LEU A 51 -16.26 9.76 3.29
N LYS A 52 -17.04 10.80 3.58
CA LYS A 52 -18.35 11.03 2.96
C LYS A 52 -18.24 11.26 1.45
N GLU A 53 -17.19 11.96 1.01
CA GLU A 53 -16.90 12.17 -0.42
C GLU A 53 -16.72 10.85 -1.18
N VAL A 54 -15.99 9.90 -0.59
CA VAL A 54 -15.62 8.64 -1.27
C VAL A 54 -16.68 7.56 -1.10
N TYR A 55 -17.29 7.43 0.07
CA TYR A 55 -18.21 6.35 0.39
C TYR A 55 -19.69 6.73 0.26
N GLY A 56 -20.02 8.03 0.25
CA GLY A 56 -21.40 8.51 0.10
C GLY A 56 -22.39 7.82 1.06
N ALA A 57 -23.44 7.22 0.48
CA ALA A 57 -24.46 6.48 1.24
C ALA A 57 -23.92 5.20 1.90
N ALA A 58 -22.85 4.60 1.37
CA ALA A 58 -22.24 3.38 1.90
C ALA A 58 -21.33 3.65 3.11
N LEU A 59 -21.06 4.92 3.47
CA LEU A 59 -20.13 5.28 4.54
C LEU A 59 -20.41 4.55 5.85
N LYS A 60 -21.68 4.49 6.25
CA LYS A 60 -22.08 3.87 7.51
C LYS A 60 -21.79 2.36 7.50
N THR A 61 -22.29 1.64 6.50
CA THR A 61 -22.22 0.17 6.42
C THR A 61 -20.82 -0.33 6.09
N GLU A 62 -20.06 0.40 5.28
CA GLU A 62 -18.73 -0.03 4.83
C GLU A 62 -17.59 0.41 5.74
N ILE A 63 -17.77 1.47 6.51
CA ILE A 63 -16.70 2.01 7.37
C ILE A 63 -17.16 2.14 8.82
N LEU A 64 -18.16 2.97 9.11
CA LEU A 64 -18.46 3.39 10.49
C LEU A 64 -18.95 2.24 11.39
N ASP A 65 -19.75 1.33 10.85
CA ASP A 65 -20.27 0.16 11.58
C ASP A 65 -19.20 -0.96 11.71
N ARG A 66 -17.99 -0.77 11.16
CA ARG A 66 -16.90 -1.76 11.14
C ARG A 66 -15.65 -1.21 11.87
N PRO A 67 -15.51 -1.41 13.20
CA PRO A 67 -14.47 -0.78 14.01
C PRO A 67 -13.04 -0.93 13.48
N THR A 68 -12.69 -2.12 12.97
CA THR A 68 -11.36 -2.39 12.37
C THR A 68 -11.11 -1.54 11.12
N ARG A 69 -12.14 -1.29 10.31
CA ARG A 69 -12.03 -0.41 9.14
C ARG A 69 -11.89 1.05 9.56
N VAL A 70 -12.61 1.48 10.61
CA VAL A 70 -12.44 2.82 11.19
C VAL A 70 -10.99 3.04 11.64
N LEU A 71 -10.40 2.07 12.35
CA LEU A 71 -8.97 2.13 12.75
C LEU A 71 -8.04 2.18 11.54
N THR A 72 -8.30 1.35 10.52
CA THR A 72 -7.50 1.31 9.29
C THR A 72 -7.53 2.63 8.54
N ILE A 73 -8.70 3.25 8.40
CA ILE A 73 -8.84 4.55 7.75
C ILE A 73 -8.12 5.64 8.55
N LYS A 74 -8.28 5.67 9.88
CA LYS A 74 -7.55 6.64 10.73
C LYS A 74 -6.05 6.48 10.55
N GLU A 75 -5.54 5.26 10.50
CA GLU A 75 -4.13 5.00 10.28
C GLU A 75 -3.65 5.46 8.89
N ILE A 76 -4.48 5.26 7.85
CA ILE A 76 -4.21 5.76 6.50
C ILE A 76 -4.11 7.28 6.49
N LEU A 77 -5.13 7.96 6.99
CA LEU A 77 -5.27 9.42 6.92
C LEU A 77 -4.27 10.16 7.81
N ARG A 78 -3.98 9.63 9.01
CA ARG A 78 -3.16 10.33 10.02
C ARG A 78 -1.67 10.00 9.89
N ASN A 79 -1.32 8.76 9.52
CA ASN A 79 0.05 8.27 9.76
C ASN A 79 0.74 7.65 8.55
N ARG A 80 -0.01 7.02 7.63
CA ARG A 80 0.56 6.26 6.51
C ARG A 80 0.73 7.05 5.23
N VAL A 81 -0.21 7.95 4.92
CA VAL A 81 -0.11 8.83 3.75
C VAL A 81 0.62 10.10 4.15
N ILE A 82 1.78 10.33 3.54
CA ILE A 82 2.60 11.51 3.75
C ILE A 82 2.72 12.25 2.43
N LEU A 83 2.41 13.54 2.46
CA LEU A 83 2.69 14.46 1.36
C LEU A 83 4.04 15.13 1.64
N ARG A 84 4.94 15.07 0.67
CA ARG A 84 6.26 15.68 0.79
C ARG A 84 6.59 16.46 -0.47
N GLU A 85 6.94 17.72 -0.30
CA GLU A 85 7.58 18.50 -1.34
C GLU A 85 9.07 18.12 -1.41
N ILE A 86 9.57 17.84 -2.62
CA ILE A 86 10.95 17.45 -2.85
C ILE A 86 11.60 18.49 -3.77
N THR A 87 12.71 19.09 -3.33
CA THR A 87 13.42 20.15 -4.04
C THR A 87 13.91 19.71 -5.43
N ASP A 88 14.40 18.47 -5.56
CA ASP A 88 14.83 17.89 -6.83
C ASP A 88 13.98 16.65 -7.16
N PRO A 89 12.82 16.83 -7.80
CA PRO A 89 11.88 15.74 -8.08
C PRO A 89 12.43 14.74 -9.10
N ASN A 90 13.41 15.12 -9.93
CA ASN A 90 13.94 14.29 -11.00
C ASN A 90 15.04 13.32 -10.52
N LYS A 91 15.55 13.50 -9.29
CA LYS A 91 16.45 12.54 -8.62
C LYS A 91 15.74 11.37 -7.96
N GLN A 92 14.40 11.37 -7.94
CA GLN A 92 13.63 10.27 -7.35
C GLN A 92 13.60 9.06 -8.27
N LYS A 93 13.45 7.86 -7.67
CA LYS A 93 13.24 6.63 -8.44
C LYS A 93 11.98 6.79 -9.32
N PRO A 94 11.97 6.21 -10.52
CA PRO A 94 10.77 6.16 -11.35
C PRO A 94 9.58 5.64 -10.55
N CYS A 95 8.48 6.39 -10.59
CA CYS A 95 7.25 6.10 -9.87
C CYS A 95 6.06 6.57 -10.71
N PRO A 96 4.87 5.95 -10.52
CA PRO A 96 3.68 6.35 -11.23
C PRO A 96 3.28 7.78 -10.87
N LYS A 97 2.63 8.46 -11.82
CA LYS A 97 1.98 9.75 -11.58
C LYS A 97 0.63 9.56 -10.91
N LEU A 98 0.18 10.56 -10.17
CA LEU A 98 -1.13 10.54 -9.52
C LEU A 98 -2.28 10.41 -10.53
N SER A 99 -2.14 11.04 -11.71
CA SER A 99 -3.08 10.94 -12.83
C SER A 99 -3.22 9.51 -13.38
N GLU A 100 -2.18 8.69 -13.27
CA GLU A 100 -2.16 7.29 -13.72
C GLU A 100 -2.84 6.35 -12.71
N ILE A 101 -2.99 6.77 -11.44
CA ILE A 101 -3.68 5.98 -10.41
C ILE A 101 -5.19 6.14 -10.60
N PRO A 102 -5.97 5.07 -10.83
CA PRO A 102 -7.42 5.16 -10.98
C PRO A 102 -8.09 5.77 -9.75
N LEU A 103 -9.28 6.36 -9.96
CA LEU A 103 -10.14 6.73 -8.83
C LEU A 103 -10.76 5.47 -8.21
N PHE A 104 -11.02 5.53 -6.91
CA PHE A 104 -11.77 4.52 -6.19
C PHE A 104 -13.25 4.91 -6.16
N ASP A 105 -13.94 4.68 -7.26
CA ASP A 105 -15.33 5.10 -7.53
C ASP A 105 -16.38 4.02 -7.23
N ALA A 106 -15.98 2.93 -6.55
CA ALA A 106 -16.83 1.77 -6.25
C ALA A 106 -18.12 2.11 -5.48
N PHE A 107 -18.16 3.22 -4.75
CA PHE A 107 -19.32 3.66 -3.97
C PHE A 107 -19.98 4.93 -4.50
N VAL A 108 -19.22 5.77 -5.21
CA VAL A 108 -19.68 7.03 -5.77
C VAL A 108 -19.13 7.14 -7.20
N SER A 109 -19.95 6.78 -8.19
CA SER A 109 -19.56 6.75 -9.61
C SER A 109 -19.26 8.14 -10.19
N THR A 110 -19.75 9.20 -9.55
CA THR A 110 -19.51 10.60 -9.94
C THR A 110 -18.27 11.20 -9.27
N LEU A 111 -17.43 10.38 -8.62
CA LEU A 111 -16.19 10.84 -7.99
C LEU A 111 -15.25 11.43 -9.04
N LYS A 112 -14.65 12.59 -8.74
CA LYS A 112 -13.77 13.32 -9.65
C LYS A 112 -12.43 13.59 -8.99
N ARG A 113 -11.36 13.64 -9.79
CA ARG A 113 -10.05 14.15 -9.33
C ARG A 113 -10.18 15.62 -8.97
N ASP A 114 -9.32 16.08 -8.06
CA ASP A 114 -9.18 17.50 -7.78
C ASP A 114 -8.65 18.20 -9.03
N THR A 115 -9.24 19.35 -9.38
CA THR A 115 -8.81 20.15 -10.54
C THR A 115 -7.41 20.70 -10.36
N VAL A 116 -7.06 21.06 -9.12
CA VAL A 116 -5.75 21.55 -8.71
C VAL A 116 -5.35 20.80 -7.44
N PHE A 117 -4.15 20.23 -7.45
CA PHE A 117 -3.62 19.58 -6.26
C PHE A 117 -3.35 20.60 -5.16
N ASN A 118 -3.86 20.34 -3.96
CA ASN A 118 -3.58 21.12 -2.76
C ASN A 118 -3.27 20.15 -1.61
N PRO A 119 -2.05 20.20 -1.02
CA PRO A 119 -1.65 19.24 0.00
C PRO A 119 -2.49 19.33 1.29
N TYR A 120 -3.11 20.47 1.57
CA TYR A 120 -3.91 20.68 2.78
C TYR A 120 -5.32 20.10 2.67
N SER A 121 -5.90 20.06 1.47
CA SER A 121 -7.24 19.50 1.23
C SER A 121 -7.24 18.13 0.57
N PHE A 122 -6.07 17.63 0.13
CA PHE A 122 -5.93 16.35 -0.56
C PHE A 122 -6.63 15.20 0.19
N ASN A 123 -7.48 14.46 -0.53
CA ASN A 123 -8.14 13.27 -0.02
C ASN A 123 -7.54 12.00 -0.66
N PRO A 124 -6.65 11.28 0.05
CA PRO A 124 -6.00 10.10 -0.51
C PRO A 124 -6.97 8.94 -0.77
N LEU A 125 -8.12 8.91 -0.10
CA LEU A 125 -9.10 7.83 -0.26
C LEU A 125 -9.79 7.85 -1.63
N LYS A 126 -9.69 8.95 -2.38
CA LYS A 126 -10.27 9.08 -3.73
C LYS A 126 -9.58 8.17 -4.75
N TYR A 127 -8.37 7.72 -4.48
CA TYR A 127 -7.52 7.01 -5.43
C TYR A 127 -7.39 5.54 -5.02
N ASP A 128 -7.37 4.64 -5.99
CA ASP A 128 -7.17 3.19 -5.79
C ASP A 128 -5.69 2.87 -5.51
N PHE A 129 -5.15 3.49 -4.45
CA PHE A 129 -3.83 3.15 -3.93
C PHE A 129 -3.84 1.75 -3.33
N LYS A 130 -2.73 1.02 -3.48
CA LYS A 130 -2.62 -0.34 -2.96
C LYS A 130 -2.22 -0.33 -1.49
N TYR A 131 -3.12 0.13 -0.61
CA TYR A 131 -2.88 0.29 0.82
C TYR A 131 -2.46 -0.99 1.57
N HIS A 132 -2.62 -2.18 1.00
CA HIS A 132 -2.20 -3.45 1.61
C HIS A 132 -0.89 -3.99 1.02
N ARG A 133 -0.30 -3.30 0.04
CA ARG A 133 0.96 -3.71 -0.55
C ARG A 133 2.09 -3.64 0.49
N PRO A 134 3.00 -4.64 0.53
CA PRO A 134 4.22 -4.52 1.31
C PRO A 134 5.17 -3.45 0.75
N GLY A 135 5.96 -2.84 1.62
CA GLY A 135 6.88 -1.77 1.27
C GLY A 135 6.25 -0.39 1.10
N PHE A 136 7.10 0.62 0.95
CA PHE A 136 6.69 1.99 0.69
C PHE A 136 6.23 2.14 -0.76
N GLN A 137 5.15 2.89 -0.96
CA GLN A 137 4.76 3.37 -2.29
C GLN A 137 5.14 4.83 -2.41
N LEU A 138 5.68 5.18 -3.57
CA LEU A 138 5.98 6.55 -3.96
C LEU A 138 5.15 6.86 -5.20
N ILE A 139 4.42 7.97 -5.19
CA ILE A 139 3.62 8.45 -6.31
C ILE A 139 3.95 9.92 -6.52
N ARG A 140 4.23 10.31 -7.77
CA ARG A 140 4.51 11.70 -8.13
C ARG A 140 3.21 12.44 -8.39
N VAL A 141 3.02 13.60 -7.77
CA VAL A 141 1.89 14.46 -8.10
C VAL A 141 2.21 15.20 -9.40
N ASP A 142 1.32 15.08 -10.38
CA ASP A 142 1.46 15.70 -11.70
C ASP A 142 1.76 17.20 -11.61
N ASN A 143 2.72 17.66 -12.42
CA ASN A 143 3.08 19.08 -12.57
C ASN A 143 3.45 19.80 -11.26
N THR A 144 3.87 19.06 -10.23
CA THR A 144 4.36 19.64 -8.97
C THR A 144 5.64 18.95 -8.50
N ASN A 145 6.23 19.51 -7.44
CA ASN A 145 7.33 18.90 -6.69
C ASN A 145 6.85 17.99 -5.54
N TYR A 146 5.54 17.74 -5.45
CA TYR A 146 4.96 16.92 -4.39
C TYR A 146 4.99 15.44 -4.74
N PHE A 147 5.26 14.64 -3.72
CA PHE A 147 5.16 13.20 -3.75
C PHE A 147 4.25 12.71 -2.63
N ILE A 148 3.50 11.66 -2.94
CA ILE A 148 2.68 10.93 -1.98
C ILE A 148 3.47 9.68 -1.61
N ILE A 149 3.79 9.56 -0.33
CA ILE A 149 4.47 8.41 0.24
C ILE A 149 3.43 7.64 1.06
N ILE A 150 3.24 6.36 0.73
CA ILE A 150 2.33 5.48 1.48
C ILE A 150 3.16 4.42 2.19
N LYS A 151 3.19 4.48 3.51
CA LYS A 151 3.84 3.47 4.36
C LYS A 151 3.13 2.11 4.27
N PRO A 152 3.83 0.96 4.36
CA PRO A 152 3.19 -0.35 4.42
C PRO A 152 2.33 -0.52 5.68
N GLN A 153 1.43 -1.50 5.70
CA GLN A 153 0.50 -1.70 6.83
C GLN A 153 1.21 -2.03 8.15
N HIS A 154 2.34 -2.73 8.08
CA HIS A 154 3.11 -3.18 9.24
C HIS A 154 4.31 -2.27 9.56
N TYR A 155 4.30 -1.00 9.15
CA TYR A 155 5.44 -0.11 9.37
C TYR A 155 5.71 0.24 10.85
N ASN A 156 4.74 0.01 11.73
CA ASN A 156 4.87 0.19 13.19
C ASN A 156 5.34 -1.09 13.92
N ASN A 157 5.57 -2.19 13.18
CA ASN A 157 5.99 -3.46 13.76
C ASN A 157 7.49 -3.48 14.02
#